data_AF-A0A2T5J0V1-F1
#
_entry.id   AF-A0A2T5J0V1-F1
#
_cell.length_a   1.000
_cell.length_b   1.000
_cell.length_c   1.000
_cell.angle_alpha   90.00
_cell.angle_beta   90.00
_cell.angle_gamma   90.00
#
_symmetry.space_group_name_H-M   'P 1'
#
loop_
_entity.id
_entity.type
_entity.pdbx_description
1 polymer ?
#
loop_
_entity_poly.entity_id
_entity_poly.type
_entity_poly.pdbx_seq_one_letter_code
_entity_poly.pdbx_strand_id
1 'polypeptide(L)'
;MNQVRGVIILFVISYLIHAMLLVNSAETELYNNQKSLGELVTKQLATNAAPLLLSQDSVGLGLLADRFGESDIVLNVRIIQHNQVVATGGSAQSQHGNLYQQPIELDKQVLGEVVVELAKPARGDIIQHSLLNLLLSFVIHVFMTLWIGWPHLFKRIRIPILASLPDDNAEAPAPVLPAAMPTPEPEPVKPAASVFVYFSFDDRKNLMQKVNANTADQFLLIVDKLLKRASRLYTGKTIDNLTADGVCLRFDGDHIEDCMNRAVLSSRLLLKLADSAYHKRRQAKQFALRLKAASVELQAEQSDDTALQLAKRLVSLTTVNQLLVSANDNLVSTLQNKHQLKAYEASEDDNKNKDIKAHFVESLAPEIEEELNNLEKRILERKKPDSNSPSTPTT
;
A
#
# COMPACT_ATOMS: atom_id res chain seq x y z
N MET A 1 -18.07 12.88 -1.89
CA MET A 1 -18.56 11.66 -2.60
C MET A 1 -18.53 11.84 -4.11
N ASN A 2 -18.88 13.00 -4.66
CA ASN A 2 -18.94 13.22 -6.12
C ASN A 2 -17.60 13.04 -6.85
N GLN A 3 -16.48 13.50 -6.29
CA GLN A 3 -15.16 13.33 -6.94
C GLN A 3 -14.72 11.86 -7.03
N VAL A 4 -14.95 11.04 -5.99
CA VAL A 4 -14.60 9.61 -6.00
C VAL A 4 -15.46 8.85 -7.02
N ARG A 5 -16.75 9.17 -7.08
CA ARG A 5 -17.65 8.62 -8.10
C ARG A 5 -17.18 8.99 -9.51
N GLY A 6 -16.74 10.23 -9.72
CA GLY A 6 -16.18 10.68 -10.99
C GLY A 6 -14.93 9.90 -11.41
N VAL A 7 -13.99 9.66 -10.48
CA VAL A 7 -12.77 8.89 -10.77
C VAL A 7 -13.07 7.43 -11.10
N ILE A 8 -13.98 6.79 -10.36
CA ILE A 8 -14.38 5.40 -10.63
C ILE A 8 -15.04 5.30 -12.01
N ILE A 9 -15.97 6.21 -12.34
CA ILE A 9 -16.64 6.22 -13.65
C ILE A 9 -15.64 6.43 -14.78
N LEU A 10 -14.65 7.32 -14.61
CA LEU A 10 -13.59 7.55 -15.58
C LEU A 10 -12.80 6.28 -15.86
N PHE A 11 -12.39 5.55 -14.82
CA PHE A 11 -11.63 4.30 -15.00
C PHE A 11 -12.46 3.18 -15.61
N VAL A 12 -13.76 3.12 -15.32
CA VAL A 12 -14.69 2.18 -15.97
C VAL A 12 -14.82 2.49 -17.47
N ILE A 13 -15.03 3.76 -17.83
CA ILE A 13 -15.08 4.18 -19.24
C ILE A 13 -13.75 3.90 -19.94
N SER A 14 -12.62 4.21 -19.29
CA SER A 14 -11.28 3.91 -19.80
C SER A 14 -11.09 2.41 -20.07
N TYR A 15 -11.53 1.55 -19.14
CA TYR A 15 -11.47 0.11 -19.32
C TYR A 15 -12.32 -0.36 -20.51
N LEU A 16 -13.54 0.15 -20.65
CA LEU A 16 -14.42 -0.20 -21.78
C LEU A 16 -13.82 0.20 -23.13
N ILE A 17 -13.21 1.39 -23.21
CA ILE A 17 -12.51 1.85 -24.41
C ILE A 17 -11.32 0.92 -24.72
N HIS A 18 -10.48 0.61 -23.73
CA HIS A 18 -9.35 -0.30 -23.93
C HIS A 18 -9.79 -1.71 -24.33
N ALA A 19 -10.84 -2.24 -23.70
CA ALA A 19 -11.43 -3.52 -24.05
C ALA A 19 -11.92 -3.52 -25.52
N MET A 20 -12.63 -2.48 -25.93
CA MET A 20 -13.10 -2.33 -27.31
C MET A 20 -11.94 -2.24 -28.31
N LEU A 21 -10.90 -1.47 -28.00
CA LEU A 21 -9.71 -1.35 -28.84
C LEU A 21 -8.96 -2.69 -28.95
N LEU A 22 -8.81 -3.43 -27.86
CA LEU A 22 -8.17 -4.76 -27.86
C LEU A 22 -8.94 -5.74 -28.75
N VAL A 23 -10.27 -5.81 -28.59
CA VAL A 23 -11.10 -6.70 -29.41
C VAL A 23 -11.05 -6.30 -30.88
N ASN A 24 -11.14 -5.00 -31.19
CA ASN A 24 -11.05 -4.52 -32.57
C ASN A 24 -9.68 -4.77 -33.20
N SER A 25 -8.61 -4.64 -32.41
CA SER A 25 -7.25 -4.98 -32.85
C SER A 25 -7.13 -6.47 -33.17
N ALA A 26 -7.63 -7.34 -32.29
CA ALA A 26 -7.61 -8.78 -32.50
C ALA A 26 -8.46 -9.18 -33.72
N GLU A 27 -9.63 -8.57 -33.91
CA GLU A 27 -10.49 -8.76 -35.08
C GLU A 27 -9.76 -8.37 -36.37
N THR A 28 -9.05 -7.23 -36.36
CA THR A 28 -8.27 -6.75 -37.51
C THR A 28 -7.09 -7.67 -37.82
N GLU A 29 -6.36 -8.12 -36.80
CA GLU A 29 -5.22 -9.04 -36.96
C GLU A 29 -5.68 -10.37 -37.56
N LEU A 30 -6.77 -10.92 -37.03
CA LEU A 30 -7.32 -12.20 -37.48
C LEU A 30 -7.88 -12.10 -38.90
N TYR A 31 -8.54 -10.98 -39.23
CA TYR A 31 -8.98 -10.69 -40.61
C TYR A 31 -7.80 -10.61 -41.60
N ASN A 32 -6.72 -9.91 -41.24
CA ASN A 32 -5.53 -9.79 -42.08
C ASN A 32 -4.83 -11.15 -42.29
N ASN A 33 -4.73 -11.95 -41.22
CA ASN A 33 -4.19 -13.31 -41.31
C ASN A 33 -5.06 -14.20 -42.20
N GLN A 34 -6.38 -14.18 -42.01
CA GLN A 34 -7.31 -14.93 -42.86
C GLN A 34 -7.26 -14.48 -44.32
N LYS A 35 -7.11 -13.18 -44.60
CA LYS A 35 -6.95 -12.67 -45.96
C LYS A 35 -5.72 -13.25 -46.64
N SER A 36 -4.57 -13.22 -45.96
CA SER A 36 -3.33 -13.81 -46.50
C SER A 36 -3.45 -15.31 -46.74
N LEU A 37 -4.10 -16.03 -45.81
CA LEU A 37 -4.37 -17.46 -45.97
C LEU A 37 -5.32 -17.74 -47.13
N GLY A 38 -6.41 -16.98 -47.27
CA GLY A 38 -7.39 -17.12 -48.35
C GLY A 38 -6.77 -16.92 -49.72
N GLU A 39 -6.00 -15.84 -49.91
CA GLU A 39 -5.27 -15.55 -51.15
C GLU A 39 -4.23 -16.64 -51.49
N LEU A 40 -3.55 -17.19 -50.48
CA LEU A 40 -2.58 -18.27 -50.69
C LEU A 40 -3.26 -19.57 -51.10
N VAL A 41 -4.33 -19.94 -50.39
CA VAL A 41 -5.09 -21.18 -50.64
C VAL A 41 -5.74 -21.14 -52.03
N THR A 42 -6.40 -20.04 -52.40
CA THR A 42 -6.99 -19.90 -53.75
C THR A 42 -5.93 -19.94 -54.85
N LYS A 43 -4.76 -19.32 -54.64
CA LYS A 43 -3.66 -19.36 -55.59
C LYS A 43 -3.08 -20.77 -55.77
N GLN A 44 -2.86 -21.49 -54.69
CA GLN A 44 -2.38 -22.88 -54.75
C GLN A 44 -3.42 -23.79 -55.40
N LEU A 45 -4.69 -23.63 -55.04
CA LEU A 45 -5.81 -24.36 -55.63
C LEU A 45 -5.92 -24.09 -57.14
N ALA A 46 -5.85 -22.84 -57.57
CA ALA A 46 -5.85 -22.48 -58.99
C ALA A 46 -4.66 -23.10 -59.75
N THR A 47 -3.46 -23.05 -59.17
CA THR A 47 -2.25 -23.64 -59.76
C THR A 47 -2.38 -25.16 -59.92
N ASN A 48 -2.94 -25.86 -58.92
CA ASN A 48 -3.09 -27.31 -58.95
C ASN A 48 -4.28 -27.77 -59.79
N ALA A 49 -5.33 -26.95 -59.92
CA ALA A 49 -6.50 -27.24 -60.74
C ALA A 49 -6.24 -27.04 -62.25
N ALA A 50 -5.29 -26.17 -62.63
CA ALA A 50 -4.95 -25.87 -64.01
C ALA A 50 -4.69 -27.12 -64.90
N PRO A 51 -3.79 -28.05 -64.53
CA PRO A 51 -3.55 -29.25 -65.35
C PRO A 51 -4.78 -30.18 -65.43
N LEU A 52 -5.59 -30.26 -64.36
CA LEU A 52 -6.77 -31.12 -64.29
C LEU A 52 -7.94 -30.56 -65.13
N LEU A 53 -8.08 -29.23 -65.19
CA LEU A 53 -9.03 -28.56 -66.07
C LEU A 53 -8.66 -28.71 -67.54
N LEU A 54 -7.35 -28.67 -67.85
CA LEU A 54 -6.87 -28.91 -69.21
C LEU A 54 -7.15 -30.36 -69.65
N SER A 55 -6.96 -31.33 -68.75
CA SER A 55 -7.22 -32.76 -69.02
C SER A 55 -8.69 -33.17 -68.88
N GLN A 56 -9.59 -32.24 -68.52
CA GLN A 56 -11.01 -32.51 -68.23
C GLN A 56 -11.22 -33.62 -67.16
N ASP A 57 -10.33 -33.70 -66.17
CA ASP A 57 -10.41 -34.69 -65.09
C ASP A 57 -11.34 -34.20 -63.96
N SER A 58 -12.63 -34.47 -64.11
CA SER A 58 -13.65 -34.09 -63.12
C SER A 58 -13.49 -34.81 -61.78
N VAL A 59 -12.94 -36.03 -61.77
CA VAL A 59 -12.71 -36.81 -60.54
C VAL A 59 -11.54 -36.22 -59.77
N GLY A 60 -10.43 -35.92 -60.46
CA GLY A 60 -9.28 -35.23 -59.88
C GLY A 60 -9.66 -33.86 -59.33
N LEU A 61 -10.47 -33.09 -60.05
CA LEU A 61 -10.98 -31.79 -59.59
C LEU A 61 -11.87 -31.92 -58.35
N GLY A 62 -12.72 -32.95 -58.28
CA GLY A 62 -13.54 -33.27 -57.12
C GLY A 62 -12.72 -33.61 -55.89
N LEU A 63 -11.76 -34.53 -56.02
CA LEU A 63 -10.84 -34.92 -54.93
C LEU A 63 -9.98 -33.75 -54.46
N LEU A 64 -9.56 -32.90 -55.39
CA LEU A 64 -8.78 -31.72 -55.08
C LEU A 64 -9.63 -30.69 -54.31
N ALA A 65 -10.86 -30.41 -54.78
CA ALA A 65 -11.79 -29.53 -54.07
C ALA A 65 -12.14 -30.05 -52.66
N ASP A 66 -12.32 -31.37 -52.51
CA ASP A 66 -12.58 -32.03 -51.23
C ASP A 66 -11.39 -31.90 -50.27
N ARG A 67 -10.17 -32.20 -50.73
CA ARG A 67 -8.94 -32.08 -49.94
C ARG A 67 -8.70 -30.65 -49.42
N PHE A 68 -8.95 -29.65 -50.26
CA PHE A 68 -8.82 -28.24 -49.84
C PHE A 68 -10.00 -27.79 -48.96
N GLY A 69 -11.13 -28.48 -49.01
CA GLY A 69 -12.33 -28.24 -48.21
C GLY A 69 -12.38 -28.98 -46.86
N GLU A 70 -11.45 -29.88 -46.58
CA GLU A 70 -11.41 -30.67 -45.33
C GLU A 70 -11.06 -29.82 -44.09
N SER A 71 -10.48 -28.63 -44.28
CA SER A 71 -10.14 -27.72 -43.18
C SER A 71 -11.38 -27.10 -42.53
N ASP A 72 -11.41 -27.07 -41.20
CA ASP A 72 -12.49 -26.46 -40.38
C ASP A 72 -12.74 -24.96 -40.69
N ILE A 73 -11.76 -24.29 -41.32
CA ILE A 73 -11.85 -22.87 -41.67
C ILE A 73 -12.49 -22.66 -43.06
N VAL A 74 -12.52 -23.70 -43.91
CA VAL A 74 -13.00 -23.63 -45.29
C VAL A 74 -14.46 -24.08 -45.36
N LEU A 75 -15.36 -23.12 -45.56
CA LEU A 75 -16.80 -23.39 -45.63
C LEU A 75 -17.19 -24.02 -46.97
N ASN A 76 -16.63 -23.47 -48.07
CA ASN A 76 -16.98 -23.85 -49.42
C ASN A 76 -15.80 -23.64 -50.38
N VAL A 77 -15.62 -24.59 -51.30
CA VAL A 77 -14.68 -24.51 -52.41
C VAL A 77 -15.45 -24.77 -53.69
N ARG A 78 -15.33 -23.90 -54.69
CA ARG A 78 -15.94 -24.08 -56.02
C ARG A 78 -14.92 -23.85 -57.11
N ILE A 79 -14.84 -24.79 -58.05
CA ILE A 79 -14.08 -24.64 -59.29
C ILE A 79 -15.09 -24.40 -60.40
N ILE A 80 -14.92 -23.30 -61.14
CA ILE A 80 -15.84 -22.83 -62.17
C ILE A 80 -15.13 -22.86 -63.51
N GLN A 81 -15.76 -23.49 -64.50
CA GLN A 81 -15.32 -23.50 -65.89
C GLN A 81 -16.49 -23.11 -66.78
N HIS A 82 -16.32 -22.16 -67.70
CA HIS A 82 -17.39 -21.67 -68.58
C HIS A 82 -18.71 -21.31 -67.85
N ASN A 83 -18.60 -20.68 -66.67
CA ASN A 83 -19.74 -20.31 -65.83
C ASN A 83 -20.55 -21.50 -65.27
N GLN A 84 -19.97 -22.71 -65.24
CA GLN A 84 -20.53 -23.90 -64.59
C GLN A 84 -19.59 -24.39 -63.49
N VAL A 85 -20.15 -24.80 -62.36
CA VAL A 85 -19.38 -25.40 -61.25
C VAL A 85 -19.01 -26.82 -61.65
N VAL A 86 -17.71 -27.08 -61.84
CA VAL A 86 -17.18 -28.39 -62.25
C VAL A 86 -16.75 -29.25 -61.06
N ALA A 87 -16.43 -28.63 -59.93
CA ALA A 87 -16.13 -29.33 -58.68
C ALA A 87 -16.49 -28.46 -57.48
N THR A 88 -16.89 -29.11 -56.39
CA THR A 88 -17.22 -28.46 -55.11
C THR A 88 -16.65 -29.24 -53.94
N GLY A 89 -16.28 -28.55 -52.87
CA GLY A 89 -15.81 -29.13 -51.62
C GLY A 89 -16.16 -28.24 -50.43
N GLY A 90 -15.79 -28.67 -49.22
CA GLY A 90 -16.03 -27.90 -47.98
C GLY A 90 -17.05 -28.54 -47.06
N SER A 91 -16.86 -28.30 -45.77
CA SER A 91 -17.61 -28.94 -44.68
C SER A 91 -18.94 -28.24 -44.35
N ALA A 92 -19.16 -27.00 -44.82
CA ALA A 92 -20.31 -26.17 -44.42
C ALA A 92 -20.82 -25.25 -45.55
N GLN A 93 -21.23 -25.86 -46.67
CA GLN A 93 -21.64 -25.15 -47.90
C GLN A 93 -22.83 -24.18 -47.76
N SER A 94 -23.62 -24.26 -46.68
CA SER A 94 -24.75 -23.36 -46.40
C SER A 94 -24.37 -22.12 -45.60
N GLN A 95 -23.15 -22.09 -45.04
CA GLN A 95 -22.65 -20.97 -44.25
C GLN A 95 -21.93 -19.95 -45.15
N HIS A 96 -22.03 -18.68 -44.78
CA HIS A 96 -21.47 -17.58 -45.56
C HIS A 96 -20.26 -16.96 -44.86
N GLY A 97 -19.24 -16.64 -45.64
CA GLY A 97 -17.92 -16.30 -45.18
C GLY A 97 -17.30 -15.11 -45.90
N ASN A 98 -15.97 -15.06 -45.89
CA ASN A 98 -15.18 -14.18 -46.75
C ASN A 98 -14.86 -14.93 -48.04
N LEU A 99 -15.17 -14.32 -49.18
CA LEU A 99 -14.97 -14.88 -50.51
C LEU A 99 -13.60 -14.47 -51.06
N TYR A 100 -12.87 -15.46 -51.54
CA TYR A 100 -11.58 -15.29 -52.20
C TYR A 100 -11.66 -15.94 -53.59
N GLN A 101 -11.20 -15.20 -54.60
CA GLN A 101 -11.33 -15.58 -56.00
C GLN A 101 -9.97 -15.52 -56.68
N GLN A 102 -9.67 -16.51 -57.51
CA GLN A 102 -8.44 -16.54 -58.29
C GLN A 102 -8.69 -17.17 -59.67
N PRO A 103 -8.31 -16.51 -60.77
CA PRO A 103 -8.36 -17.11 -62.10
C PRO A 103 -7.38 -18.29 -62.20
N ILE A 104 -7.81 -19.32 -62.91
CA ILE A 104 -7.02 -20.50 -63.22
C ILE A 104 -6.33 -20.24 -64.55
N GLU A 105 -5.02 -20.04 -64.52
CA GLU A 105 -4.23 -19.73 -65.70
C GLU A 105 -3.16 -20.79 -65.93
N LEU A 106 -3.01 -21.21 -67.19
CA LEU A 106 -1.92 -22.06 -67.65
C LEU A 106 -1.37 -21.48 -68.96
N ASP A 107 -0.07 -21.27 -69.06
CA ASP A 107 0.58 -20.70 -70.26
C ASP A 107 -0.08 -19.42 -70.81
N LYS A 108 -0.59 -18.56 -69.90
CA LYS A 108 -1.33 -17.30 -70.18
C LYS A 108 -2.75 -17.46 -70.74
N GLN A 109 -3.30 -18.68 -70.74
CA GLN A 109 -4.70 -18.93 -71.05
C GLN A 109 -5.51 -19.09 -69.76
N VAL A 110 -6.59 -18.31 -69.61
CA VAL A 110 -7.54 -18.45 -68.51
C VAL A 110 -8.46 -19.65 -68.80
N LEU A 111 -8.37 -20.69 -67.96
CA LEU A 111 -9.13 -21.94 -68.08
C LEU A 111 -10.41 -21.94 -67.24
N GLY A 112 -10.49 -21.11 -66.21
CA GLY A 112 -11.59 -21.06 -65.26
C GLY A 112 -11.31 -20.17 -64.06
N GLU A 113 -12.08 -20.33 -62.99
CA GLU A 113 -11.94 -19.58 -61.75
C GLU A 113 -12.12 -20.51 -60.54
N VAL A 114 -11.33 -20.26 -59.49
CA VAL A 114 -11.52 -20.87 -58.17
C VAL A 114 -12.15 -19.85 -57.23
N VAL A 115 -13.19 -20.27 -56.51
CA VAL A 115 -13.81 -19.52 -55.43
C VAL A 115 -13.67 -20.30 -54.14
N VAL A 116 -13.03 -19.72 -53.12
CA VAL A 116 -12.94 -20.29 -51.77
C VAL A 116 -13.64 -19.35 -50.80
N GLU A 117 -14.46 -19.92 -49.92
CA GLU A 117 -15.18 -19.21 -48.88
C GLU A 117 -14.67 -19.65 -47.50
N LEU A 118 -14.10 -18.71 -46.75
CA LEU A 118 -13.57 -18.96 -45.41
C LEU A 118 -14.54 -18.48 -44.32
N ALA A 119 -14.61 -19.22 -43.22
CA ALA A 119 -15.45 -18.89 -42.08
C ALA A 119 -15.08 -17.54 -41.47
N LYS A 120 -16.10 -16.71 -41.19
CA LYS A 120 -15.90 -15.48 -40.42
C LYS A 120 -15.72 -15.83 -38.95
N PRO A 121 -14.67 -15.32 -38.29
CA PRO A 121 -14.45 -15.56 -36.87
C PRO A 121 -15.59 -14.94 -36.06
N ALA A 122 -16.19 -15.71 -35.16
CA ALA A 122 -17.24 -15.19 -34.30
C ALA A 122 -16.64 -14.24 -33.26
N ARG A 123 -17.32 -13.13 -32.96
CA ARG A 123 -16.87 -12.18 -31.93
C ARG A 123 -16.70 -12.85 -30.56
N GLY A 124 -17.51 -13.87 -30.26
CA GLY A 124 -17.36 -14.67 -29.04
C GLY A 124 -16.01 -15.37 -28.95
N ASP A 125 -15.55 -15.97 -30.05
CA ASP A 125 -14.28 -16.70 -30.10
C ASP A 125 -13.08 -15.76 -29.99
N ILE A 126 -13.16 -14.59 -30.63
CA ILE A 126 -12.15 -13.53 -30.52
C ILE A 126 -12.00 -13.08 -29.05
N ILE A 127 -13.12 -12.92 -28.34
CA ILE A 127 -13.12 -12.55 -26.91
C ILE A 127 -12.53 -13.68 -26.06
N GLN A 128 -12.82 -14.94 -26.35
CA GLN A 128 -12.25 -16.08 -25.60
C GLN A 128 -10.73 -16.14 -25.74
N HIS A 129 -10.20 -15.97 -26.96
CA HIS A 129 -8.75 -15.95 -27.18
C HIS A 129 -8.08 -14.71 -26.55
N SER A 130 -8.78 -13.58 -26.50
CA SER A 130 -8.29 -12.34 -25.89
C SER A 130 -8.59 -12.22 -24.40
N LEU A 131 -9.19 -13.25 -23.77
CA LEU A 131 -9.69 -13.19 -22.40
C LEU A 131 -8.59 -12.87 -21.39
N LEU A 132 -7.40 -13.45 -21.58
CA LEU A 132 -6.26 -13.21 -20.69
C LEU A 132 -5.79 -11.75 -20.74
N ASN A 133 -5.73 -11.16 -21.94
CA ASN A 133 -5.39 -9.75 -22.13
C ASN A 133 -6.47 -8.84 -21.52
N LEU A 134 -7.74 -9.21 -21.67
CA LEU A 134 -8.87 -8.49 -21.10
C LEU A 134 -8.83 -8.51 -19.56
N LEU A 135 -8.55 -9.68 -18.96
CA LEU A 135 -8.43 -9.87 -17.52
C LEU A 135 -7.25 -9.08 -16.95
N LEU A 136 -6.08 -9.16 -17.62
CA LEU A 136 -4.90 -8.38 -17.22
C LEU A 136 -5.19 -6.87 -17.24
N SER A 137 -5.82 -6.38 -18.30
CA SER A 137 -6.25 -4.99 -18.41
C SER A 137 -7.22 -4.61 -17.29
N PHE A 138 -8.19 -5.48 -16.98
CA PHE A 138 -9.13 -5.27 -15.88
C PHE A 138 -8.42 -5.15 -14.53
N VAL A 139 -7.47 -6.05 -14.24
CA VAL A 139 -6.68 -6.02 -13.00
C VAL A 139 -5.89 -4.73 -12.86
N ILE A 140 -5.28 -4.25 -13.96
CA ILE A 140 -4.54 -2.97 -13.97
C ILE A 140 -5.49 -1.80 -13.68
N HIS A 141 -6.67 -1.76 -14.30
CA HIS A 141 -7.65 -0.70 -14.06
C HIS A 141 -8.21 -0.73 -12.63
N VAL A 142 -8.46 -1.91 -12.08
CA VAL A 142 -8.84 -2.07 -10.67
C VAL A 142 -7.72 -1.58 -9.76
N PHE A 143 -6.47 -1.97 -10.03
CA PHE A 143 -5.30 -1.53 -9.27
C PHE A 143 -5.13 -0.01 -9.32
N MET A 144 -5.24 0.62 -10.48
CA MET A 144 -5.18 2.09 -10.62
C MET A 144 -6.33 2.79 -9.90
N THR A 145 -7.54 2.26 -10.01
CA THR A 145 -8.71 2.78 -9.29
C THR A 145 -8.52 2.67 -7.79
N LEU A 146 -7.97 1.55 -7.31
CA LEU A 146 -7.64 1.38 -5.90
C LEU A 146 -6.52 2.34 -5.50
N TRP A 147 -5.41 2.42 -6.23
CA TRP A 147 -4.26 3.24 -5.91
C TRP A 147 -4.59 4.74 -5.84
N ILE A 148 -5.27 5.27 -6.85
CA ILE A 148 -5.64 6.69 -6.95
C ILE A 148 -6.90 6.99 -6.11
N GLY A 149 -7.84 6.05 -6.04
CA GLY A 149 -9.02 6.15 -5.20
C GLY A 149 -8.71 6.01 -3.71
N TRP A 150 -7.63 5.32 -3.32
CA TRP A 150 -7.22 5.07 -1.93
C TRP A 150 -7.17 6.36 -1.10
N PRO A 151 -6.40 7.40 -1.46
CA PRO A 151 -6.37 8.64 -0.68
C PRO A 151 -7.74 9.30 -0.55
N HIS A 152 -8.67 9.13 -1.50
CA HIS A 152 -10.00 9.74 -1.43
C HIS A 152 -11.07 8.90 -0.71
N LEU A 153 -11.01 7.57 -0.82
CA LEU A 153 -11.86 6.63 -0.10
C LEU A 153 -11.52 6.65 1.41
N PHE A 154 -10.23 6.81 1.74
CA PHE A 154 -9.76 6.89 3.12
C PHE A 154 -9.72 8.31 3.71
N LYS A 155 -9.90 9.37 2.90
CA LYS A 155 -10.11 10.77 3.39
C LYS A 155 -11.32 10.91 4.33
N ARG A 156 -12.30 9.99 4.25
CA ARG A 156 -13.46 9.94 5.15
C ARG A 156 -13.29 9.03 6.36
N ILE A 157 -12.19 8.28 6.47
CA ILE A 157 -11.75 7.77 7.77
C ILE A 157 -11.07 8.95 8.49
N ARG A 158 -11.88 9.96 8.82
CA ARG A 158 -11.52 10.97 9.81
C ARG A 158 -11.51 10.25 11.14
N ILE A 159 -10.32 9.97 11.64
CA ILE A 159 -10.13 9.80 13.08
C ILE A 159 -10.64 11.11 13.70
N PRO A 160 -11.60 11.09 14.64
CA PRO A 160 -12.26 12.27 15.18
C PRO A 160 -11.34 13.01 16.17
N ILE A 161 -10.17 13.44 15.73
CA ILE A 161 -9.19 14.15 16.57
C ILE A 161 -8.70 15.43 15.86
N LEU A 162 -9.27 15.76 14.70
CA LEU A 162 -9.06 17.06 14.03
C LEU A 162 -10.40 17.64 13.54
N ALA A 163 -11.48 17.40 14.31
CA ALA A 163 -12.52 18.42 14.33
C ALA A 163 -11.95 19.54 15.18
N SER A 164 -11.73 20.72 14.58
CA SER A 164 -11.66 21.93 15.38
C SER A 164 -12.92 21.96 16.24
N LEU A 165 -12.73 22.21 17.53
CA LEU A 165 -13.84 22.51 18.44
C LEU A 165 -14.73 23.58 17.78
N PRO A 166 -16.04 23.59 18.05
CA PRO A 166 -16.88 24.72 17.64
C PRO A 166 -16.15 26.01 18.08
N ASP A 167 -15.92 26.93 17.15
CA ASP A 167 -15.57 28.29 17.53
C ASP A 167 -16.72 28.78 18.41
N ASP A 168 -16.46 29.01 19.70
CA ASP A 168 -17.37 29.75 20.58
C ASP A 168 -17.53 31.22 20.15
N ASN A 169 -16.93 31.60 19.01
CA ASN A 169 -17.15 32.85 18.31
C ASN A 169 -18.19 32.70 17.18
N ALA A 170 -19.30 32.02 17.45
CA ALA A 170 -20.55 32.33 16.75
C ALA A 170 -21.03 33.68 17.26
N GLU A 171 -20.45 34.73 16.68
CA GLU A 171 -20.79 36.13 16.83
C GLU A 171 -22.31 36.29 16.71
N ALA A 172 -22.98 36.51 17.85
CA ALA A 172 -24.26 37.20 17.84
C ALA A 172 -23.98 38.63 17.32
N PRO A 173 -24.77 39.17 16.37
CA PRO A 173 -24.48 40.48 15.82
C PRO A 173 -24.77 41.54 16.88
N ALA A 174 -23.72 42.10 17.48
CA ALA A 174 -23.80 43.25 18.35
C ALA A 174 -23.25 44.50 17.63
N PRO A 175 -23.75 45.70 17.98
CA PRO A 175 -23.67 46.88 17.12
C PRO A 175 -22.26 47.48 17.09
N VAL A 176 -21.95 48.07 15.94
CA VAL A 176 -20.71 48.80 15.65
C VAL A 176 -20.48 49.94 16.66
N LEU A 177 -19.34 49.92 17.34
CA LEU A 177 -18.73 51.10 17.97
C LEU A 177 -17.22 51.15 17.67
N PRO A 178 -16.62 52.36 17.53
CA PRO A 178 -15.39 52.53 16.77
C PRO A 178 -14.10 52.33 17.59
N ALA A 179 -13.14 51.72 16.90
CA ALA A 179 -11.68 51.69 17.06
C ALA A 179 -11.05 52.29 18.34
N ALA A 180 -10.37 51.42 19.10
CA ALA A 180 -9.31 51.80 20.03
C ALA A 180 -8.06 50.90 19.81
N MET A 181 -6.91 51.50 20.09
CA MET A 181 -5.52 51.18 19.68
C MET A 181 -4.98 49.77 20.00
N PRO A 182 -3.92 49.31 19.29
CA PRO A 182 -3.41 47.94 19.39
C PRO A 182 -2.77 47.66 20.75
N THR A 183 -3.31 46.66 21.44
CA THR A 183 -2.75 46.06 22.66
C THR A 183 -1.69 45.02 22.23
N PRO A 184 -0.52 44.94 22.89
CA PRO A 184 0.54 44.01 22.49
C PRO A 184 0.07 42.56 22.65
N GLU A 185 0.41 41.74 21.66
CA GLU A 185 0.13 40.31 21.60
C GLU A 185 0.78 39.61 22.81
N PRO A 186 0.04 38.83 23.63
CA PRO A 186 0.61 38.19 24.81
C PRO A 186 1.57 37.07 24.40
N GLU A 187 2.78 37.08 24.96
CA GLU A 187 3.78 36.03 24.78
C GLU A 187 3.23 34.64 25.14
N PRO A 188 3.65 33.57 24.44
CA PRO A 188 3.19 32.21 24.71
C PRO A 188 3.52 31.81 26.15
N VAL A 189 2.47 31.54 26.94
CA VAL A 189 2.58 31.08 28.32
C VAL A 189 3.47 29.83 28.37
N LYS A 190 4.63 29.94 29.03
CA LYS A 190 5.51 28.78 29.28
C LYS A 190 4.73 27.76 30.13
N PRO A 191 4.77 26.46 29.79
CA PRO A 191 4.08 25.43 30.57
C PRO A 191 4.61 25.39 32.00
N ALA A 192 3.72 25.17 32.98
CA ALA A 192 4.06 25.16 34.40
C ALA A 192 4.96 23.98 34.82
N ALA A 193 4.82 22.84 34.14
CA ALA A 193 5.65 21.64 34.37
C ALA A 193 5.96 20.90 33.06
N SER A 194 7.19 20.44 32.91
CA SER A 194 7.64 19.65 31.75
C SER A 194 8.53 18.47 32.16
N VAL A 195 8.35 17.33 31.48
CA VAL A 195 9.22 16.16 31.61
C VAL A 195 9.75 15.78 30.23
N PHE A 196 11.05 15.53 30.14
CA PHE A 196 11.73 15.11 28.93
C PHE A 196 11.97 13.61 28.97
N VAL A 197 11.77 12.94 27.84
CA VAL A 197 12.12 11.53 27.67
C VAL A 197 12.95 11.38 26.42
N TYR A 198 14.16 10.85 26.57
CA TYR A 198 15.00 10.50 25.44
C TYR A 198 14.95 8.99 25.21
N PHE A 199 14.74 8.59 23.95
CA PHE A 199 14.86 7.21 23.50
C PHE A 199 16.05 7.09 22.57
N SER A 200 16.84 6.02 22.71
CA SER A 200 17.87 5.68 21.75
C SER A 200 17.86 4.18 21.46
N PHE A 201 18.58 3.79 20.41
CA PHE A 201 18.76 2.40 20.03
C PHE A 201 19.98 1.80 20.75
N ASP A 202 19.88 0.54 21.17
CA ASP A 202 21.06 -0.22 21.61
C ASP A 202 21.81 -0.74 20.38
N ASP A 203 22.74 0.08 19.87
CA ASP A 203 23.56 -0.25 18.69
C ASP A 203 25.05 -0.46 19.03
N ARG A 204 25.35 -1.41 19.92
CA ARG A 204 26.74 -1.70 20.36
C ARG A 204 27.72 -2.05 19.23
N LYS A 205 27.20 -2.50 18.08
CA LYS A 205 28.00 -2.95 16.94
C LYS A 205 28.00 -1.95 15.77
N ASN A 206 27.42 -0.76 15.95
CA ASN A 206 27.22 0.26 14.93
C ASN A 206 26.58 -0.33 13.66
N LEU A 207 25.57 -1.18 13.84
CA LEU A 207 24.85 -1.85 12.77
C LEU A 207 24.05 -0.87 11.91
N MET A 208 23.56 0.25 12.47
CA MET A 208 22.86 1.29 11.70
C MET A 208 23.71 1.83 10.55
N GLN A 209 25.02 1.96 10.76
CA GLN A 209 25.97 2.43 9.74
C GLN A 209 26.40 1.33 8.75
N LYS A 210 26.21 0.06 9.12
CA LYS A 210 26.63 -1.09 8.30
C LYS A 210 25.53 -1.63 7.39
N VAL A 211 24.26 -1.38 7.74
CA VAL A 211 23.14 -1.79 6.90
C VAL A 211 22.90 -0.82 5.75
N ASN A 212 22.23 -1.29 4.71
CA ASN A 212 21.81 -0.45 3.59
C ASN A 212 20.91 0.69 4.11
N ALA A 213 21.13 1.92 3.62
CA ALA A 213 20.35 3.11 3.97
C ALA A 213 18.83 2.89 3.89
N ASN A 214 18.32 2.27 2.82
CA ASN A 214 16.90 1.96 2.69
C ASN A 214 16.39 1.01 3.79
N THR A 215 17.22 0.08 4.24
CA THR A 215 16.87 -0.83 5.35
C THR A 215 16.83 -0.10 6.69
N ALA A 216 17.78 0.82 6.92
CA ALA A 216 17.78 1.70 8.09
C ALA A 216 16.54 2.61 8.11
N ASP A 217 16.22 3.24 6.98
CA ASP A 217 15.06 4.12 6.84
C ASP A 217 13.73 3.39 7.09
N GLN A 218 13.58 2.19 6.54
CA GLN A 218 12.40 1.35 6.80
C GLN A 218 12.27 0.97 8.27
N PHE A 219 13.40 0.67 8.93
CA PHE A 219 13.41 0.37 10.36
C PHE A 219 13.00 1.61 11.18
N LEU A 220 13.61 2.77 10.93
CA LEU A 220 13.26 4.03 11.60
C LEU A 220 11.79 4.40 11.39
N LEU A 221 11.26 4.23 10.18
CA LEU A 221 9.86 4.53 9.86
C LEU A 221 8.87 3.63 10.63
N ILE A 222 9.23 2.37 10.89
CA ILE A 222 8.42 1.48 11.72
C ILE A 222 8.43 1.95 13.17
N VAL A 223 9.61 2.28 13.70
CA VAL A 223 9.76 2.75 15.08
C VAL A 223 9.07 4.10 15.28
N ASP A 224 9.17 5.03 14.33
CA ASP A 224 8.47 6.32 14.33
C ASP A 224 6.94 6.14 14.38
N LYS A 225 6.40 5.15 13.67
CA LYS A 225 4.96 4.81 13.76
C LYS A 225 4.57 4.28 15.13
N LEU A 226 5.42 3.50 15.80
CA LEU A 226 5.16 3.01 17.16
C LEU A 226 5.27 4.15 18.17
N LEU A 227 6.31 4.99 18.05
CA LEU A 227 6.54 6.20 18.84
C LEU A 227 5.32 7.12 18.79
N LYS A 228 4.86 7.49 17.58
CA LYS A 228 3.69 8.37 17.39
C LYS A 228 2.40 7.79 17.98
N ARG A 229 2.26 6.47 18.05
CA ARG A 229 1.10 5.82 18.69
C ARG A 229 1.20 5.89 20.21
N ALA A 230 2.36 5.55 20.77
CA ALA A 230 2.59 5.61 22.21
C ALA A 230 2.50 7.05 22.73
N SER A 231 3.18 8.00 22.08
CA SER A 231 3.19 9.40 22.50
C SER A 231 1.80 10.03 22.42
N ARG A 232 1.00 9.71 21.40
CA ARG A 232 -0.37 10.23 21.26
C ARG A 232 -1.31 9.77 22.38
N LEU A 233 -1.16 8.54 22.89
CA LEU A 233 -2.00 8.03 23.98
C LEU A 233 -1.76 8.79 25.28
N TYR A 234 -0.51 9.20 25.54
CA TYR A 234 -0.11 9.89 26.76
C TYR A 234 0.20 11.38 26.53
N THR A 235 -0.29 11.97 25.45
CA THR A 235 -0.14 13.41 25.12
C THR A 235 1.32 13.91 25.08
N GLY A 236 2.27 13.05 24.72
CA GLY A 236 3.68 13.41 24.55
C GLY A 236 3.94 14.07 23.19
N LYS A 237 4.69 15.17 23.18
CA LYS A 237 5.10 15.91 21.98
C LYS A 237 6.52 15.54 21.59
N THR A 238 6.75 15.18 20.33
CA THR A 238 8.10 14.98 19.79
C THR A 238 8.76 16.34 19.57
N ILE A 239 9.94 16.54 20.15
CA ILE A 239 10.73 17.78 19.95
C ILE A 239 11.39 17.74 18.57
N ASP A 240 12.07 16.62 18.29
CA ASP A 240 12.76 16.35 17.04
C ASP A 240 12.17 15.13 16.33
N ASN A 241 12.45 15.02 15.03
CA ASN A 241 12.17 13.79 14.29
C ASN A 241 13.05 12.64 14.79
N LEU A 242 12.57 11.40 14.67
CA LEU A 242 13.35 10.22 15.00
C LEU A 242 14.55 10.09 14.05
N THR A 243 15.75 10.06 14.64
CA THR A 243 17.03 9.86 13.92
C THR A 243 17.69 8.55 14.34
N ALA A 244 18.85 8.23 13.76
CA ALA A 244 19.64 7.06 14.16
C ALA A 244 20.16 7.13 15.60
N ASP A 245 20.34 8.33 16.15
CA ASP A 245 20.78 8.53 17.53
C ASP A 245 19.61 8.38 18.52
N GLY A 246 18.39 8.67 18.07
CA GLY A 246 17.20 8.59 18.91
C GLY A 246 16.20 9.70 18.66
N VAL A 247 15.34 9.91 19.67
CA VAL A 247 14.29 10.93 19.67
C VAL A 247 14.02 11.43 21.09
N CYS A 248 13.67 12.71 21.21
CA CYS A 248 13.20 13.29 22.45
C CYS A 248 11.70 13.57 22.42
N LEU A 249 11.02 13.19 23.51
CA LEU A 249 9.64 13.57 23.80
C LEU A 249 9.60 14.57 24.95
N ARG A 250 8.65 15.50 24.90
CA ARG A 250 8.29 16.44 25.95
C ARG A 250 6.86 16.19 26.39
N PHE A 251 6.66 16.12 27.70
CA PHE A 251 5.35 15.98 28.33
C PHE A 251 5.08 17.23 29.17
N ASP A 252 4.12 18.04 28.72
CA ASP A 252 3.74 19.29 29.38
C ASP A 252 2.42 19.14 30.15
N GLY A 253 2.26 19.92 31.20
CA GLY A 253 1.00 20.00 31.96
C GLY A 253 1.10 20.94 33.14
N ASP A 254 0.04 20.93 33.94
CA ASP A 254 -0.08 21.80 35.12
C ASP A 254 0.61 21.20 36.35
N HIS A 255 0.56 19.86 36.49
CA HIS A 255 1.18 19.13 37.59
C HIS A 255 2.33 18.25 37.07
N ILE A 256 3.49 18.37 37.72
CA ILE A 256 4.69 17.61 37.34
C ILE A 256 4.53 16.10 37.57
N GLU A 257 3.76 15.70 38.58
CA GLU A 257 3.43 14.30 38.85
C GLU A 257 2.70 13.63 37.68
N ASP A 258 1.70 14.31 37.11
CA ASP A 258 0.93 13.80 35.96
C ASP A 258 1.79 13.75 34.70
N CYS A 259 2.67 14.72 34.52
CA CYS A 259 3.64 14.72 33.41
C CYS A 259 4.61 13.54 33.54
N MET A 260 5.14 13.30 34.73
CA MET A 260 6.06 12.19 34.99
C MET A 260 5.38 10.83 34.83
N ASN A 261 4.16 10.66 35.35
CA ASN A 261 3.39 9.43 35.18
C ASN A 261 3.14 9.15 33.69
N ARG A 262 2.65 10.14 32.92
CA ARG A 262 2.47 10.00 31.46
C ARG A 262 3.77 9.67 30.74
N ALA A 263 4.87 10.30 31.13
CA ALA A 263 6.19 10.04 30.57
C ALA A 263 6.65 8.59 30.82
N VAL A 264 6.54 8.10 32.06
CA VAL A 264 6.93 6.72 32.44
C VAL A 264 6.07 5.69 31.71
N LEU A 265 4.75 5.86 31.68
CA LEU A 265 3.83 4.94 31.01
C LEU A 265 4.04 4.91 29.49
N SER A 266 4.18 6.08 28.87
CA SER A 266 4.47 6.19 27.44
C SER A 266 5.79 5.52 27.08
N SER A 267 6.81 5.71 27.92
CA SER A 267 8.12 5.08 27.75
C SER A 267 8.05 3.58 27.86
N ARG A 268 7.38 3.05 28.90
CA ARG A 268 7.23 1.62 29.08
C ARG A 268 6.45 0.97 27.93
N LEU A 269 5.37 1.62 27.48
CA LEU A 269 4.59 1.15 26.33
C LEU A 269 5.42 1.10 25.06
N LEU A 270 6.20 2.14 24.77
CA LEU A 270 7.04 2.18 23.57
C LEU A 270 8.14 1.11 23.62
N LEU A 271 8.79 0.91 24.77
CA LEU A 271 9.78 -0.15 24.96
C LEU A 271 9.17 -1.54 24.68
N LYS A 272 7.97 -1.82 25.19
CA LYS A 272 7.23 -3.06 24.91
C LYS A 272 6.93 -3.24 23.42
N LEU A 273 6.30 -2.23 22.81
CA LEU A 273 5.95 -2.24 21.39
C LEU A 273 7.18 -2.47 20.50
N ALA A 274 8.30 -1.82 20.82
CA ALA A 274 9.54 -1.97 20.09
C ALA A 274 10.19 -3.35 20.29
N ASP A 275 10.10 -3.94 21.48
CA ASP A 275 10.60 -5.29 21.75
C ASP A 275 9.80 -6.36 20.99
N SER A 276 8.48 -6.26 21.00
CA SER A 276 7.60 -7.11 20.19
C SER A 276 7.89 -6.96 18.69
N ALA A 277 8.07 -5.72 18.21
CA ALA A 277 8.44 -5.47 16.82
C ALA A 277 9.83 -6.03 16.48
N TYR A 278 10.79 -5.93 17.40
CA TYR A 278 12.13 -6.50 17.27
C TYR A 278 12.05 -8.01 17.05
N HIS A 279 11.36 -8.75 17.92
CA HIS A 279 11.24 -10.20 17.82
C HIS A 279 10.61 -10.64 16.49
N LYS A 280 9.50 -10.00 16.08
CA LYS A 280 8.84 -10.29 14.79
C LYS A 280 9.77 -10.06 13.59
N ARG A 281 10.53 -8.94 13.60
CA ARG A 281 11.48 -8.63 12.53
C ARG A 281 12.66 -9.59 12.49
N ARG A 282 13.20 -9.97 13.65
CA ARG A 282 14.31 -10.94 13.74
C ARG A 282 13.88 -12.33 13.24
N GLN A 283 12.66 -12.77 13.55
CA GLN A 283 12.09 -14.00 13.00
C GLN A 283 11.99 -13.94 11.47
N ALA A 284 11.61 -12.78 10.91
CA ALA A 284 11.61 -12.53 9.48
C ALA A 284 13.01 -12.28 8.86
N LYS A 285 14.09 -12.48 9.60
CA LYS A 285 15.49 -12.21 9.19
C LYS A 285 15.74 -10.76 8.75
N GLN A 286 14.94 -9.81 9.25
CA GLN A 286 15.09 -8.39 8.97
C GLN A 286 15.99 -7.71 10.01
N PHE A 287 16.55 -6.57 9.61
CA PHE A 287 17.27 -5.69 10.52
C PHE A 287 16.33 -5.10 11.58
N ALA A 288 16.76 -5.14 12.84
CA ALA A 288 16.04 -4.55 13.96
C ALA A 288 17.02 -4.28 15.11
N LEU A 289 16.78 -3.19 15.83
CA LEU A 289 17.46 -2.84 17.08
C LEU A 289 16.45 -2.74 18.21
N ARG A 290 16.93 -2.90 19.45
CA ARG A 290 16.11 -2.74 20.66
C ARG A 290 16.27 -1.30 21.18
N LEU A 291 15.28 -0.84 21.92
CA LEU A 291 15.24 0.52 22.45
C LEU A 291 15.65 0.56 23.93
N LYS A 292 16.10 1.75 24.34
CA LYS A 292 16.33 2.12 25.74
C LYS A 292 15.89 3.56 25.95
N ALA A 293 15.51 3.90 27.18
CA ALA A 293 14.89 5.18 27.48
C ALA A 293 15.39 5.77 28.80
N ALA A 294 15.37 7.09 28.92
CA ALA A 294 15.50 7.78 30.20
C ALA A 294 14.59 9.01 30.24
N SER A 295 14.01 9.26 31.40
CA SER A 295 13.17 10.43 31.67
C SER A 295 13.84 11.37 32.67
N VAL A 296 13.68 12.66 32.44
CA VAL A 296 14.24 13.75 33.26
C VAL A 296 13.16 14.79 33.50
N GLU A 297 12.96 15.14 34.77
CA GLU A 297 12.17 16.30 35.16
C GLU A 297 12.86 17.62 34.77
N LEU A 298 12.14 18.55 34.14
CA LEU A 298 12.63 19.91 33.94
C LEU A 298 12.42 20.72 35.24
N GLN A 299 13.51 21.09 35.90
CA GLN A 299 13.45 21.97 37.07
C GLN A 299 13.28 23.43 36.64
N ALA A 300 12.62 24.25 37.46
CA ALA A 300 12.21 25.62 37.12
C ALA A 300 13.34 26.55 36.66
N GLU A 301 14.58 26.30 37.10
CA GLU A 301 15.77 27.10 36.77
C GLU A 301 16.63 26.49 35.64
N GLN A 302 16.27 25.31 35.13
CA GLN A 302 17.04 24.60 34.11
C GLN A 302 16.56 24.95 32.69
N SER A 303 17.51 25.06 31.77
CA SER A 303 17.21 25.16 30.34
C SER A 303 16.81 23.80 29.77
N ASP A 304 15.92 23.81 28.78
CA ASP A 304 15.53 22.63 28.00
C ASP A 304 16.75 21.86 27.45
N ASP A 305 17.81 22.56 27.05
CA ASP A 305 19.05 21.95 26.56
C ASP A 305 19.80 21.17 27.65
N THR A 306 19.77 21.67 28.88
CA THR A 306 20.41 20.99 30.02
C THR A 306 19.67 19.71 30.37
N ALA A 307 18.33 19.76 30.38
CA ALA A 307 17.50 18.58 30.59
C ALA A 307 17.71 17.53 29.50
N LEU A 308 17.82 17.95 28.22
CA LEU A 308 18.09 17.06 27.09
C LEU A 308 19.47 16.41 27.19
N GLN A 309 20.51 17.17 27.55
CA GLN A 309 21.86 16.63 27.74
C GLN A 309 21.92 15.60 28.87
N LEU A 310 21.25 15.87 29.99
CA LEU A 310 21.11 14.93 31.08
C LEU A 310 20.36 13.67 30.64
N ALA A 311 19.25 13.80 29.91
CA ALA A 311 18.51 12.64 29.40
C ALA A 311 19.36 11.77 28.46
N LYS A 312 20.13 12.39 27.55
CA LYS A 312 21.10 11.68 26.69
C LYS A 312 22.18 10.96 27.49
N ARG A 313 22.73 11.62 28.52
CA ARG A 313 23.72 11.01 29.44
C ARG A 313 23.12 9.81 30.17
N LEU A 314 21.91 9.92 30.72
CA LEU A 314 21.25 8.81 31.42
C LEU A 314 20.97 7.63 30.49
N VAL A 315 20.50 7.89 29.26
CA VAL A 315 20.27 6.84 28.26
C VAL A 315 21.56 6.11 27.86
N SER A 316 22.73 6.76 27.95
CA SER A 316 24.00 6.06 27.70
C SER A 316 24.30 4.98 28.76
N LEU A 317 23.78 5.15 29.98
CA LEU A 317 23.95 4.24 31.12
C LEU A 317 22.88 3.16 31.20
N THR A 318 21.77 3.32 30.48
CA THR A 318 20.70 2.32 30.46
C THR A 318 21.03 1.15 29.55
N THR A 319 20.55 -0.03 29.95
CA THR A 319 20.59 -1.22 29.10
C THR A 319 19.27 -1.39 28.36
N VAL A 320 19.18 -2.47 27.58
CA VAL A 320 18.07 -2.73 26.67
C VAL A 320 16.74 -2.87 27.43
N ASN A 321 15.70 -2.20 26.92
CA ASN A 321 14.34 -2.19 27.46
C ASN A 321 14.23 -1.70 28.91
N GLN A 322 15.25 -0.99 29.38
CA GLN A 322 15.23 -0.30 30.67
C GLN A 322 14.83 1.15 30.50
N LEU A 323 14.21 1.66 31.57
CA LEU A 323 13.86 3.06 31.75
C LEU A 323 14.53 3.57 33.03
N LEU A 324 15.37 4.59 32.89
CA LEU A 324 15.87 5.37 34.02
C LEU A 324 15.02 6.61 34.21
N VAL A 325 14.78 7.00 35.46
CA VAL A 325 14.06 8.22 35.82
C VAL A 325 14.95 9.06 36.73
N SER A 326 15.16 10.32 36.34
CA SER A 326 15.82 11.34 37.17
C SER A 326 14.80 12.42 37.50
N ALA A 327 14.46 12.54 38.78
CA ALA A 327 13.47 13.48 39.29
C ALA A 327 13.84 13.88 40.72
N ASN A 328 13.20 14.91 41.25
CA ASN A 328 13.32 15.30 42.65
C ASN A 328 12.86 14.18 43.60
N ASP A 329 13.32 14.22 44.86
CA ASP A 329 13.09 13.15 45.83
C ASP A 329 11.59 12.94 46.14
N ASN A 330 10.79 14.00 46.08
CA ASN A 330 9.34 13.92 46.26
C ASN A 330 8.68 13.10 45.15
N LEU A 331 9.00 13.39 43.89
CA LEU A 331 8.47 12.65 42.73
C LEU A 331 8.93 11.20 42.71
N VAL A 332 10.19 10.94 43.07
CA VAL A 332 10.71 9.58 43.19
C VAL A 332 9.91 8.81 44.25
N SER A 333 9.65 9.42 45.40
CA SER A 333 8.85 8.77 46.46
C SER A 333 7.41 8.48 46.01
N THR A 334 6.77 9.41 45.28
CA THR A 334 5.44 9.21 44.69
C THR A 334 5.44 8.06 43.68
N LEU A 335 6.49 7.91 42.87
CA LEU A 335 6.64 6.79 41.94
C LEU A 335 6.91 5.47 42.66
N GLN A 336 7.76 5.46 43.70
CA GLN A 336 8.05 4.28 44.53
C GLN A 336 6.81 3.75 45.25
N ASN A 337 5.90 4.63 45.64
CA ASN A 337 4.62 4.22 46.25
C ASN A 337 3.70 3.49 45.25
N LYS A 338 3.88 3.71 43.93
CA LYS A 338 3.07 3.11 42.87
C LYS A 338 3.77 1.95 42.13
N HIS A 339 5.10 1.98 42.07
CA HIS A 339 5.91 1.14 41.18
C HIS A 339 7.17 0.67 41.89
N GLN A 340 7.77 -0.43 41.42
CA GLN A 340 9.04 -0.91 41.94
C GLN A 340 10.18 -0.18 41.25
N LEU A 341 10.83 0.71 42.00
CA LEU A 341 12.00 1.47 41.53
C LEU A 341 13.25 1.00 42.27
N LYS A 342 14.34 0.84 41.54
CA LYS A 342 15.67 0.55 42.10
C LYS A 342 16.61 1.71 41.83
N ALA A 343 17.31 2.20 42.86
CA ALA A 343 18.29 3.26 42.68
C ALA A 343 19.40 2.84 41.71
N TYR A 344 19.83 3.76 40.87
CA TYR A 344 21.02 3.60 40.05
C TYR A 344 22.26 3.77 40.92
N GLU A 345 23.13 2.77 40.90
CA GLU A 345 24.44 2.81 41.55
C GLU A 345 25.51 2.76 40.47
N ALA A 346 26.33 3.79 40.39
CA ALA A 346 27.48 3.81 39.49
C ALA A 346 28.52 2.78 39.94
N SER A 347 29.17 2.10 38.98
CA SER A 347 30.30 1.21 39.27
C SER A 347 31.40 1.95 40.03
N GLU A 348 32.13 1.25 40.91
CA GLU A 348 33.20 1.84 41.73
C GLU A 348 34.25 2.59 40.90
N ASP A 349 34.49 2.13 39.67
CA ASP A 349 35.43 2.68 38.69
C ASP A 349 34.89 3.87 37.88
N ASP A 350 33.57 4.11 37.87
CA ASP A 350 32.94 5.15 37.05
C ASP A 350 32.76 6.47 37.82
N ASN A 351 33.90 7.10 38.14
CA ASN A 351 33.94 8.38 38.85
C ASN A 351 33.16 9.51 38.16
N LYS A 352 32.92 9.41 36.85
CA LYS A 352 32.22 10.45 36.09
C LYS A 352 30.73 10.44 36.36
N ASN A 353 30.12 9.33 36.79
CA ASN A 353 28.66 9.18 36.90
C ASN A 353 28.16 8.95 38.33
N LYS A 354 29.02 9.16 39.34
CA LYS A 354 28.66 9.04 40.77
C LYS A 354 27.72 10.14 41.26
N ASP A 355 27.63 11.26 40.54
CA ASP A 355 26.75 12.40 40.82
C ASP A 355 25.30 12.16 40.37
N ILE A 356 25.05 11.12 39.58
CA ILE A 356 23.75 10.87 38.98
C ILE A 356 22.79 10.27 39.99
N LYS A 357 21.74 11.03 40.34
CA LYS A 357 20.59 10.55 41.09
C LYS A 357 19.50 10.10 40.14
N ALA A 358 19.40 8.79 39.91
CA ALA A 358 18.37 8.23 39.05
C ALA A 358 17.90 6.86 39.55
N HIS A 359 16.75 6.41 39.06
CA HIS A 359 16.12 5.16 39.47
C HIS A 359 15.68 4.36 38.23
N PHE A 360 15.96 3.07 38.22
CA PHE A 360 15.39 2.12 37.28
C PHE A 360 13.94 1.84 37.63
N VAL A 361 13.06 1.87 36.64
CA VAL A 361 11.71 1.32 36.76
C VAL A 361 11.77 -0.18 36.47
N GLU A 362 11.85 -1.01 37.51
CA GLU A 362 11.95 -2.47 37.36
C GLU A 362 10.62 -3.07 36.95
N SER A 363 9.56 -2.74 37.70
CA SER A 363 8.20 -3.14 37.37
C SER A 363 7.21 -2.02 37.67
N LEU A 364 6.19 -1.90 36.81
CA LEU A 364 5.03 -1.07 37.12
C LEU A 364 4.07 -1.83 38.05
N ALA A 365 3.06 -1.13 38.56
CA ALA A 365 1.95 -1.76 39.27
C ALA A 365 1.31 -2.83 38.36
N PRO A 366 0.83 -3.96 38.91
CA PRO A 366 0.32 -5.08 38.12
C PRO A 366 -0.86 -4.66 37.22
N GLU A 367 -1.77 -3.84 37.72
CA GLU A 367 -2.93 -3.33 36.97
C GLU A 367 -2.51 -2.51 35.74
N ILE A 368 -1.51 -1.65 35.92
CA ILE A 368 -0.94 -0.83 34.85
C ILE A 368 -0.16 -1.70 33.86
N GLU A 369 0.62 -2.66 34.34
CA GLU A 369 1.37 -3.57 33.49
C GLU A 369 0.44 -4.41 32.60
N GLU A 370 -0.71 -4.83 33.13
CA GLU A 370 -1.79 -5.50 32.40
C GLU A 370 -2.45 -4.58 31.37
N GLU A 371 -2.77 -3.33 31.74
CA GLU A 371 -3.30 -2.33 30.80
C GLU A 371 -2.34 -2.12 29.63
N LEU A 372 -1.04 -1.96 29.91
CA LEU A 372 -0.02 -1.80 28.87
C LEU A 372 0.10 -3.04 27.97
N ASN A 373 -0.03 -4.25 28.53
CA ASN A 373 -0.06 -5.49 27.73
C ASN A 373 -1.27 -5.52 26.78
N ASN A 374 -2.44 -5.08 27.26
CA ASN A 374 -3.65 -5.01 26.45
C ASN A 374 -3.53 -3.94 25.34
N LEU A 375 -2.96 -2.78 25.65
CA LEU A 375 -2.66 -1.75 24.67
C LEU A 375 -1.65 -2.22 23.63
N GLU A 376 -0.59 -2.90 24.04
CA GLU A 376 0.40 -3.50 23.14
C GLU A 376 -0.26 -4.45 22.12
N LYS A 377 -1.04 -5.42 22.60
CA LYS A 377 -1.79 -6.35 21.75
C LYS A 377 -2.70 -5.59 20.79
N ARG A 378 -3.49 -4.63 21.29
CA ARG A 378 -4.41 -3.83 20.48
C ARG A 378 -3.71 -3.04 19.38
N ILE A 379 -2.56 -2.44 19.69
CA ILE A 379 -1.77 -1.64 18.75
C ILE A 379 -1.16 -2.53 17.66
N LEU A 380 -0.72 -3.75 18.01
CA LEU A 380 -0.06 -4.68 17.10
C LEU A 380 -1.02 -5.56 16.28
N GLU A 381 -2.14 -5.99 16.84
CA GLU A 381 -3.09 -6.95 16.23
C GLU A 381 -4.20 -6.27 15.41
N ARG A 382 -4.37 -4.95 15.55
CA ARG A 382 -5.34 -4.17 14.77
C ARG A 382 -6.76 -4.75 14.83
N LYS A 383 -7.23 -5.22 16.00
CA LYS A 383 -8.66 -5.47 16.19
C LYS A 383 -9.35 -4.11 16.41
N LYS A 384 -10.12 -3.67 15.41
CA LYS A 384 -11.12 -2.61 15.58
C LYS A 384 -12.07 -3.06 16.70
N PRO A 385 -12.51 -2.20 17.63
CA PRO A 385 -13.47 -2.63 18.64
C PRO A 385 -14.69 -3.25 17.93
N ASP A 386 -14.98 -4.50 18.27
CA ASP A 386 -16.29 -5.08 18.01
C ASP A 386 -17.27 -4.17 18.78
N SER A 387 -18.20 -3.54 18.08
CA SER A 387 -19.26 -2.69 18.66
C SER A 387 -20.31 -3.51 19.42
N ASN A 388 -19.91 -4.63 20.02
CA ASN A 388 -20.74 -5.52 20.80
C ASN A 388 -19.92 -6.01 22.00
N SER A 389 -19.89 -5.18 23.04
CA SER A 389 -19.87 -5.70 24.42
C SER A 389 -21.12 -5.15 25.09
N PRO A 390 -21.95 -6.01 25.71
CA PRO A 390 -23.21 -5.59 26.28
C PRO A 390 -22.93 -4.67 27.46
N SER A 391 -23.64 -3.55 27.50
CA SER A 391 -23.76 -2.68 28.67
C SER A 391 -24.08 -3.51 29.90
N THR A 392 -23.21 -3.47 30.89
CA THR A 392 -23.48 -3.93 32.25
C THR A 392 -24.72 -3.20 32.76
N PRO A 393 -25.74 -3.89 33.29
CA PRO A 393 -26.86 -3.22 33.93
C PRO A 393 -26.40 -2.69 35.29
N THR A 394 -26.67 -1.41 35.51
CA THR A 394 -26.68 -0.77 36.82
C THR A 394 -27.68 -1.50 37.73
N THR A 395 -27.22 -1.90 38.91
CA THR A 395 -28.05 -2.05 40.12
C THR A 395 -27.34 -1.34 41.24
#